data_AF-A0AAF0M6L3-F1
#
_entry.id   AF-A0AAF0M6L3-F1
#
_cell.length_a   1.000
_cell.length_b   1.000
_cell.length_c   1.000
_cell.angle_alpha   90.00
_cell.angle_beta   90.00
_cell.angle_gamma   90.00
#
_symmetry.space_group_name_H-M   'P 1'
#
loop_
_entity.id
_entity.type
_entity.pdbx_description
1 polymer ?
#
loop_
_entity_poly.entity_id
_entity_poly.type
_entity_poly.pdbx_seq_one_letter_code
_entity_poly.pdbx_strand_id
1 'polypeptide(L)'
;MSTLPPSSAPLPPMPGPRRSAARRARSVLVAGVAGGTGTTTVAALLVDAVGGRLGVVVQATDHSGGELAARLPSLGPATSRVTVHDAGAHVGPAAALAATPESSLVVVGRATPDGAADVRAALTEIAAEPDPTLLGRAVVVLVDRAPKPATIDLRPVRETGVAGVLVLRSDRALARPGRIDTTRLSRPTIATVSELLSALRW
;
A
#
# COMPACT_ATOMS: atom_id res chain seq x y z
N MET A 1 7.22 -65.02 21.66
CA MET A 1 8.29 -64.09 21.24
C MET A 1 7.62 -63.03 20.37
N SER A 2 7.34 -61.85 20.93
CA SER A 2 6.57 -60.78 20.29
C SER A 2 7.52 -59.70 19.80
N THR A 3 7.61 -59.51 18.49
CA THR A 3 8.42 -58.47 17.85
C THR A 3 7.51 -57.30 17.48
N LEU A 4 7.49 -56.27 18.33
CA LEU A 4 6.86 -54.98 18.00
C LEU A 4 7.70 -54.24 16.94
N PRO A 5 7.08 -53.52 15.99
CA PRO A 5 7.81 -52.68 15.03
C PRO A 5 8.40 -51.44 15.71
N PRO A 6 9.47 -50.83 15.17
CA PRO A 6 10.09 -49.67 15.76
C PRO A 6 9.15 -48.47 15.72
N SER A 7 8.97 -47.85 16.89
CA SER A 7 8.25 -46.61 17.10
C SER A 7 8.88 -45.48 16.29
N SER A 8 8.11 -44.87 15.38
CA SER A 8 8.49 -43.68 14.63
C SER A 8 8.86 -42.56 15.60
N ALA A 9 10.13 -42.15 15.61
CA ALA A 9 10.58 -41.01 16.37
C ALA A 9 9.79 -39.75 15.94
N PRO A 10 9.35 -38.90 16.88
CA PRO A 10 8.68 -37.65 16.53
C PRO A 10 9.64 -36.77 15.73
N LEU A 11 9.18 -36.31 14.56
CA LEU A 11 9.93 -35.36 13.74
C LEU A 11 10.30 -34.13 14.59
N PRO A 12 11.54 -33.63 14.50
CA PRO A 12 11.92 -32.41 15.20
C PRO A 12 11.00 -31.26 14.76
N PRO A 13 10.62 -30.34 15.67
CA PRO A 13 9.84 -29.18 15.28
C PRO A 13 10.61 -28.40 14.23
N MET A 14 10.04 -28.27 13.03
CA MET A 14 10.58 -27.45 11.96
C MET A 14 10.91 -26.04 12.49
N PRO A 15 12.16 -25.57 12.38
CA PRO A 15 12.49 -24.19 12.71
C PRO A 15 11.71 -23.27 11.77
N GLY A 16 10.91 -22.38 12.35
CA GLY A 16 10.00 -21.53 11.61
C GLY A 16 10.69 -20.48 10.74
N PRO A 17 10.12 -20.22 9.57
CA PRO A 17 9.98 -18.86 9.03
C PRO A 17 8.50 -18.52 8.69
N ARG A 18 7.55 -19.42 8.94
CA ARG A 18 6.16 -19.28 8.50
C ARG A 18 5.30 -18.34 9.37
N ARG A 19 5.61 -18.17 10.67
CA ARG A 19 4.84 -17.29 11.55
C ARG A 19 5.05 -15.79 11.28
N SER A 20 6.21 -15.40 10.74
CA SER A 20 6.51 -14.01 10.37
C SER A 20 5.96 -13.63 8.99
N ALA A 21 5.80 -14.59 8.08
CA ALA A 21 5.13 -14.37 6.78
C ALA A 21 3.59 -14.25 6.91
N ALA A 22 2.99 -14.84 7.95
CA ALA A 22 1.55 -14.79 8.20
C ALA A 22 1.03 -13.42 8.67
N ARG A 23 1.94 -12.50 9.04
CA ARG A 23 1.60 -11.19 9.64
C ARG A 23 1.78 -9.99 8.71
N ARG A 24 2.26 -10.21 7.49
CA ARG A 24 2.34 -9.16 6.46
C ARG A 24 1.00 -9.07 5.77
N ALA A 25 0.55 -7.84 5.47
CA ALA A 25 -0.59 -7.67 4.59
C ALA A 25 -0.32 -8.42 3.28
N ARG A 26 -1.22 -9.34 2.91
CA ARG A 26 -1.13 -10.10 1.66
C ARG A 26 -1.75 -9.33 0.51
N SER A 27 -2.65 -8.40 0.84
CA SER A 27 -3.28 -7.49 -0.10
C SER A 27 -3.14 -6.03 0.38
N VAL A 28 -2.92 -5.12 -0.55
CA VAL A 28 -2.95 -3.68 -0.31
C VAL A 28 -3.93 -3.06 -1.29
N LEU A 29 -4.92 -2.35 -0.77
CA LEU A 29 -5.86 -1.58 -1.56
C LEU A 29 -5.43 -0.11 -1.55
N VAL A 30 -5.22 0.46 -2.74
CA VAL A 30 -4.84 1.85 -2.93
C VAL A 30 -6.04 2.57 -3.49
N ALA A 31 -6.56 3.56 -2.76
CA ALA A 31 -7.77 4.26 -3.14
C ALA A 31 -7.64 5.75 -2.88
N GLY A 32 -8.04 6.55 -3.86
CA GLY A 32 -8.09 7.99 -3.78
C GLY A 32 -9.43 8.47 -3.24
N VAL A 33 -9.42 9.60 -2.54
CA VAL A 33 -10.64 10.28 -2.09
C VAL A 33 -11.35 11.04 -3.22
N ALA A 34 -10.64 11.28 -4.32
CA ALA A 34 -11.15 11.94 -5.51
C ALA A 34 -10.35 11.53 -6.76
N GLY A 35 -10.93 11.79 -7.94
CA GLY A 35 -10.26 11.63 -9.22
C GLY A 35 -9.00 12.50 -9.32
N GLY A 36 -7.95 11.99 -9.96
CA GLY A 36 -6.72 12.75 -10.19
C GLY A 36 -5.89 13.04 -8.93
N THR A 37 -6.13 12.37 -7.80
CA THR A 37 -5.29 12.45 -6.59
C THR A 37 -3.91 11.81 -6.77
N GLY A 38 -3.78 10.86 -7.71
CA GLY A 38 -2.54 10.13 -7.96
C GLY A 38 -2.54 8.69 -7.45
N THR A 39 -3.72 8.12 -7.19
CA THR A 39 -3.91 6.72 -6.76
C THR A 39 -3.09 5.75 -7.59
N THR A 40 -3.22 5.79 -8.92
CA THR A 40 -2.50 4.91 -9.84
C THR A 40 -0.99 5.09 -9.79
N THR A 41 -0.51 6.32 -9.58
CA THR A 41 0.92 6.58 -9.40
C THR A 41 1.42 5.94 -8.11
N VAL A 42 0.68 6.07 -7.00
CA VAL A 42 1.04 5.45 -5.71
C VAL A 42 0.99 3.92 -5.81
N ALA A 43 -0.04 3.36 -6.47
CA ALA A 43 -0.16 1.92 -6.70
C ALA A 43 1.01 1.39 -7.53
N ALA A 44 1.39 2.06 -8.61
CA ALA A 44 2.53 1.66 -9.44
C ALA A 44 3.87 1.73 -8.68
N LEU A 45 4.08 2.76 -7.84
CA LEU A 45 5.26 2.87 -6.98
C LEU A 45 5.32 1.75 -5.93
N LEU A 46 4.18 1.36 -5.36
CA LEU A 46 4.09 0.22 -4.44
C LEU A 46 4.41 -1.10 -5.14
N VAL A 47 3.87 -1.33 -6.33
CA VAL A 47 4.14 -2.54 -7.12
C VAL A 47 5.62 -2.66 -7.45
N ASP A 48 6.25 -1.56 -7.89
CA ASP A 48 7.71 -1.53 -8.11
C ASP A 48 8.49 -1.85 -6.83
N ALA A 49 8.17 -1.16 -5.74
CA ALA A 49 8.95 -1.27 -4.53
C ALA A 49 8.87 -2.67 -3.91
N VAL A 50 7.68 -3.29 -3.93
CA VAL A 50 7.51 -4.68 -3.49
C VAL A 50 8.19 -5.64 -4.46
N GLY A 51 7.95 -5.49 -5.76
CA GLY A 51 8.48 -6.41 -6.77
C GLY A 51 10.00 -6.38 -6.85
N GLY A 52 10.57 -5.18 -7.01
CA GLY A 52 12.00 -4.96 -7.20
C GLY A 52 12.81 -5.02 -5.93
N ARG A 53 12.32 -4.47 -4.79
CA ARG A 53 13.15 -4.37 -3.56
C ARG A 53 12.97 -5.54 -2.62
N LEU A 54 11.78 -6.15 -2.57
CA LEU A 54 11.50 -7.27 -1.68
C LEU A 54 11.57 -8.63 -2.41
N GLY A 55 11.73 -8.64 -3.74
CA GLY A 55 11.89 -9.86 -4.53
C GLY A 55 10.63 -10.74 -4.57
N VAL A 56 9.45 -10.11 -4.51
CA VAL A 56 8.13 -10.78 -4.44
C VAL A 56 7.41 -10.64 -5.77
N VAL A 57 6.57 -11.62 -6.17
CA VAL A 57 5.65 -11.39 -7.30
C VAL A 57 4.49 -10.55 -6.80
N VAL A 58 4.28 -9.42 -7.49
CA VAL A 58 3.13 -8.56 -7.24
C VAL A 58 2.07 -8.81 -8.29
N GLN A 59 0.88 -9.20 -7.86
CA GLN A 59 -0.30 -9.17 -8.71
C GLN A 59 -0.94 -7.79 -8.58
N ALA A 60 -0.82 -6.98 -9.61
CA ALA A 60 -1.48 -5.69 -9.70
C ALA A 60 -2.87 -5.88 -10.31
N THR A 61 -3.92 -5.45 -9.62
CA THR A 61 -5.30 -5.46 -10.12
C THR A 61 -5.77 -4.01 -10.27
N ASP A 62 -6.19 -3.66 -11.48
CA ASP A 62 -6.70 -2.33 -11.79
C ASP A 62 -8.23 -2.35 -11.81
N HIS A 63 -8.83 -1.60 -10.88
CA HIS A 63 -10.28 -1.34 -10.88
C HIS A 63 -10.60 0.06 -11.40
N SER A 64 -9.58 0.82 -11.81
CA SER A 64 -9.62 2.20 -12.25
C SER A 64 -9.40 2.34 -13.76
N GLY A 65 -10.33 1.84 -14.57
CA GLY A 65 -10.40 2.15 -16.00
C GLY A 65 -9.22 1.70 -16.90
N GLY A 66 -8.16 1.08 -16.38
CA GLY A 66 -7.08 0.45 -17.16
C GLY A 66 -5.75 1.20 -17.24
N GLU A 67 -5.51 2.28 -16.47
CA GLU A 67 -4.26 3.05 -16.53
C GLU A 67 -3.08 2.41 -15.77
N LEU A 68 -3.34 1.48 -14.85
CA LEU A 68 -2.31 0.88 -14.00
C LEU A 68 -1.30 0.09 -14.83
N ALA A 69 -1.76 -0.71 -15.79
CA ALA A 69 -0.91 -1.56 -16.62
C ALA A 69 0.15 -0.74 -17.40
N ALA A 70 -0.20 0.48 -17.80
CA ALA A 70 0.72 1.39 -18.49
C ALA A 70 1.81 1.97 -17.57
N ARG A 71 1.61 1.92 -16.25
CA ARG A 71 2.50 2.49 -15.23
C ARG A 71 3.48 1.46 -14.64
N LEU A 72 3.16 0.17 -14.70
CA LEU A 72 3.96 -0.88 -14.05
C LEU A 72 5.36 -1.05 -14.69
N PRO A 73 6.42 -1.20 -13.87
CA PRO A 73 7.70 -1.72 -14.33
C PRO A 73 7.60 -3.22 -14.65
N SER A 74 8.57 -3.75 -15.41
CA SER A 74 8.59 -5.17 -15.80
C SER A 74 8.66 -6.10 -14.58
N LEU A 75 7.71 -7.03 -14.46
CA LEU A 75 7.63 -8.00 -13.34
C LEU A 75 8.31 -9.34 -13.70
N GLY A 76 9.02 -9.95 -12.75
CA GLY A 76 9.65 -11.27 -12.88
C GLY A 76 8.96 -12.37 -12.05
N PRO A 77 9.28 -13.67 -12.25
CA PRO A 77 8.67 -14.79 -11.53
C PRO A 77 9.25 -15.03 -10.11
N ALA A 78 8.41 -15.37 -9.11
CA ALA A 78 8.79 -15.69 -7.72
C ALA A 78 7.71 -16.51 -6.95
N THR A 79 8.05 -16.97 -5.74
CA THR A 79 7.35 -18.00 -4.94
C THR A 79 6.38 -17.48 -3.86
N SER A 80 6.17 -16.18 -3.75
CA SER A 80 5.17 -15.56 -2.86
C SER A 80 4.41 -14.46 -3.62
N ARG A 81 3.10 -14.33 -3.34
CA ARG A 81 2.19 -13.40 -4.03
C ARG A 81 1.71 -12.32 -3.07
N VAL A 82 1.93 -11.07 -3.45
CA VAL A 82 1.33 -9.88 -2.84
C VAL A 82 0.38 -9.28 -3.87
N THR A 83 -0.83 -8.92 -3.45
CA THR A 83 -1.79 -8.28 -4.36
C THR A 83 -1.87 -6.79 -4.08
N VAL A 84 -1.73 -5.95 -5.10
CA VAL A 84 -1.97 -4.51 -5.02
C VAL A 84 -3.20 -4.19 -5.86
N HIS A 85 -4.22 -3.61 -5.26
CA HIS A 85 -5.43 -3.18 -5.95
C HIS A 85 -5.39 -1.66 -6.13
N ASP A 86 -5.46 -1.18 -7.37
CA ASP A 86 -5.78 0.22 -7.65
C ASP A 86 -7.30 0.37 -7.72
N ALA A 87 -7.88 1.02 -6.73
CA ALA A 87 -9.32 1.26 -6.63
C ALA A 87 -9.74 2.64 -7.18
N GLY A 88 -8.82 3.40 -7.80
CA GLY A 88 -9.15 4.70 -8.38
C GLY A 88 -9.64 5.70 -7.34
N ALA A 89 -10.79 6.35 -7.56
CA ALA A 89 -11.38 7.36 -6.67
C ALA A 89 -12.46 6.78 -5.73
N HIS A 90 -12.33 5.51 -5.34
CA HIS A 90 -13.38 4.76 -4.63
C HIS A 90 -12.93 4.29 -3.25
N VAL A 91 -12.60 5.24 -2.37
CA VAL A 91 -12.09 4.96 -1.02
C VAL A 91 -13.05 4.15 -0.14
N GLY A 92 -14.37 4.44 -0.17
CA GLY A 92 -15.37 3.71 0.61
C GLY A 92 -15.44 2.21 0.25
N PRO A 93 -15.72 1.85 -1.02
CA PRO A 93 -15.69 0.45 -1.46
C PRO A 93 -14.36 -0.25 -1.20
N ALA A 94 -13.23 0.45 -1.37
CA ALA A 94 -11.91 -0.10 -1.05
C ALA A 94 -11.74 -0.39 0.45
N ALA A 95 -12.26 0.47 1.33
CA ALA A 95 -12.22 0.25 2.77
C ALA A 95 -13.03 -1.00 3.18
N ALA A 96 -14.22 -1.19 2.60
CA ALA A 96 -15.04 -2.38 2.85
C ALA A 96 -14.30 -3.68 2.45
N LEU A 97 -13.59 -3.68 1.31
CA LEU A 97 -12.76 -4.81 0.88
C LEU A 97 -11.51 -5.00 1.76
N ALA A 98 -10.98 -3.91 2.32
CA ALA A 98 -9.82 -3.91 3.21
C ALA A 98 -10.14 -4.35 4.65
N ALA A 99 -11.40 -4.50 5.03
CA ALA A 99 -11.85 -4.90 6.37
C ALA A 99 -11.44 -6.33 6.79
N THR A 100 -10.67 -7.04 5.96
CA THR A 100 -10.05 -8.32 6.29
C THR A 100 -8.72 -8.12 7.04
N PRO A 101 -8.41 -8.89 8.10
CA PRO A 101 -7.19 -8.72 8.91
C PRO A 101 -5.86 -8.80 8.13
N GLU A 102 -5.86 -9.46 6.97
CA GLU A 102 -4.70 -9.66 6.10
C GLU A 102 -4.52 -8.56 5.05
N SER A 103 -5.39 -7.54 5.04
CA SER A 103 -5.39 -6.46 4.05
C SER A 103 -5.01 -5.12 4.68
N SER A 104 -4.35 -4.25 3.91
CA SER A 104 -4.07 -2.86 4.31
C SER A 104 -4.69 -1.89 3.31
N LEU A 105 -5.00 -0.69 3.79
CA LEU A 105 -5.57 0.38 2.98
C LEU A 105 -4.57 1.53 2.82
N VAL A 106 -4.38 2.00 1.60
CA VAL A 106 -3.63 3.23 1.30
C VAL A 106 -4.63 4.26 0.78
N VAL A 107 -4.86 5.30 1.57
CA VAL A 107 -5.76 6.40 1.21
C VAL A 107 -4.95 7.52 0.55
N VAL A 108 -5.31 7.87 -0.67
CA VAL A 108 -4.58 8.86 -1.47
C VAL A 108 -5.37 10.17 -1.57
N GLY A 109 -4.73 11.26 -1.18
CA GLY A 109 -5.29 12.61 -1.25
C GLY A 109 -4.36 13.57 -1.97
N ARG A 110 -4.85 14.78 -2.23
CA ARG A 110 -4.00 15.89 -2.69
C ARG A 110 -3.29 16.50 -1.49
N ALA A 111 -2.02 16.88 -1.65
CA ALA A 111 -1.28 17.64 -0.66
C ALA A 111 -1.70 19.13 -0.73
N THR A 112 -2.94 19.39 -0.36
CA THR A 112 -3.53 20.73 -0.21
C THR A 112 -4.40 20.75 1.05
N PRO A 113 -4.76 21.93 1.60
CA PRO A 113 -5.69 22.00 2.72
C PRO A 113 -7.02 21.27 2.45
N ASP A 114 -7.62 21.51 1.28
CA ASP A 114 -8.86 20.83 0.86
C ASP A 114 -8.65 19.32 0.73
N GLY A 115 -7.55 18.88 0.11
CA GLY A 115 -7.26 17.46 -0.05
C GLY A 115 -7.03 16.74 1.28
N ALA A 116 -6.45 17.41 2.28
CA ALA A 116 -6.32 16.87 3.63
C ALA A 116 -7.69 16.82 4.35
N ALA A 117 -8.56 17.80 4.12
CA ALA A 117 -9.93 17.79 4.64
C ALA A 117 -10.77 16.66 4.00
N ASP A 118 -10.66 16.45 2.69
CA ASP A 118 -11.31 15.35 1.95
C ASP A 118 -10.86 13.99 2.52
N VAL A 119 -9.56 13.83 2.77
CA VAL A 119 -9.01 12.62 3.42
C VAL A 119 -9.56 12.45 4.82
N ARG A 120 -9.59 13.51 5.63
CA ARG A 120 -10.14 13.42 6.98
C ARG A 120 -11.61 12.97 6.96
N ALA A 121 -12.42 13.55 6.08
CA ALA A 121 -13.82 13.17 5.93
C ALA A 121 -13.97 11.69 5.56
N ALA A 122 -13.22 11.22 4.57
CA ALA A 122 -13.20 9.81 4.18
C ALA A 122 -12.77 8.88 5.33
N LEU A 123 -11.77 9.26 6.13
CA LEU A 123 -11.33 8.48 7.28
C LEU A 123 -12.38 8.45 8.40
N THR A 124 -13.12 9.54 8.60
CA THR A 124 -14.25 9.58 9.55
C THR A 124 -15.37 8.63 9.11
N GLU A 125 -15.67 8.56 7.81
CA GLU A 125 -16.64 7.59 7.29
C GLU A 125 -16.15 6.15 7.48
N ILE A 126 -14.88 5.87 7.19
CA ILE A 126 -14.28 4.55 7.42
C ILE A 126 -14.30 4.17 8.91
N ALA A 127 -14.13 5.13 9.81
CA ALA A 127 -14.19 4.88 11.25
C ALA A 127 -15.56 4.35 11.72
N ALA A 128 -16.62 4.60 10.95
CA ALA A 128 -17.96 4.12 11.24
C ALA A 128 -18.22 2.68 10.75
N GLU A 129 -17.26 2.07 10.04
CA GLU A 129 -17.37 0.70 9.51
C GLU A 129 -17.11 -0.38 10.59
N PRO A 130 -17.52 -1.64 10.36
CA PRO A 130 -17.48 -2.70 11.39
C PRO A 130 -16.10 -3.15 11.85
N ASP A 131 -15.03 -2.85 11.11
CA ASP A 131 -13.66 -3.20 11.49
C ASP A 131 -12.95 -2.03 12.18
N PRO A 132 -12.92 -1.98 13.53
CA PRO A 132 -12.28 -0.89 14.27
C PRO A 132 -10.76 -0.87 14.12
N THR A 133 -10.15 -1.93 13.56
CA THR A 133 -8.70 -2.03 13.39
C THR A 133 -8.22 -1.49 12.06
N LEU A 134 -9.12 -1.22 11.10
CA LEU A 134 -8.76 -0.84 9.74
C LEU A 134 -7.94 0.46 9.69
N LEU A 135 -8.32 1.47 10.47
CA LEU A 135 -7.58 2.73 10.52
C LEU A 135 -6.14 2.51 11.01
N GLY A 136 -5.93 1.71 12.06
CA GLY A 136 -4.60 1.35 12.55
C GLY A 136 -3.75 0.54 11.56
N ARG A 137 -4.33 0.10 10.44
CA ARG A 137 -3.67 -0.59 9.32
C ARG A 137 -3.70 0.22 8.02
N ALA A 138 -4.27 1.43 8.05
CA ALA A 138 -4.38 2.33 6.93
C ALA A 138 -3.22 3.34 6.92
N VAL A 139 -2.69 3.64 5.73
CA VAL A 139 -1.65 4.67 5.54
C VAL A 139 -2.20 5.74 4.60
N VAL A 140 -2.01 7.00 4.95
CA VAL A 140 -2.39 8.13 4.10
C VAL A 140 -1.19 8.60 3.29
N VAL A 141 -1.39 8.79 1.98
CA VAL A 141 -0.41 9.42 1.09
C VAL A 141 -1.03 10.67 0.47
N LEU A 142 -0.51 11.84 0.85
CA LEU A 142 -0.87 13.11 0.23
C LEU A 142 0.10 13.41 -0.91
N VAL A 143 -0.42 13.51 -2.13
CA VAL A 143 0.39 13.75 -3.34
C VAL A 143 0.45 15.24 -3.63
N ASP A 144 1.67 15.78 -3.59
CA ASP A 144 1.97 17.16 -3.93
C ASP A 144 2.31 17.26 -5.43
N ARG A 145 1.48 17.98 -6.16
CA ARG A 145 1.67 18.27 -7.59
C ARG A 145 2.06 19.72 -7.83
N ALA A 146 2.09 20.54 -6.79
CA ALA A 146 2.39 21.94 -6.94
C ALA A 146 3.88 22.13 -7.27
N PRO A 147 4.24 23.10 -8.14
CA PRO A 147 5.64 23.46 -8.38
C PRO A 147 6.33 23.97 -7.11
N LYS A 148 5.56 24.62 -6.23
CA LYS A 148 6.00 25.11 -4.93
C LYS A 148 5.29 24.31 -3.83
N PRO A 149 6.03 23.59 -2.98
CA PRO A 149 5.45 22.85 -1.87
C PRO A 149 4.63 23.75 -0.96
N ALA A 150 3.37 23.39 -0.73
CA ALA A 150 2.58 23.99 0.32
C ALA A 150 2.91 23.35 1.67
N THR A 151 2.92 24.15 2.74
CA THR A 151 2.88 23.64 4.11
C THR A 151 1.45 23.27 4.42
N ILE A 152 1.21 22.02 4.81
CA ILE A 152 -0.11 21.48 5.11
C ILE A 152 -0.09 21.00 6.55
N ASP A 153 -1.10 21.38 7.33
CA ASP A 153 -1.26 20.83 8.67
C ASP A 153 -1.75 19.38 8.57
N LEU A 154 -0.88 18.44 8.93
CA LEU A 154 -1.16 17.01 8.90
C LEU A 154 -1.79 16.51 10.20
N ARG A 155 -1.82 17.31 11.27
CA ARG A 155 -2.33 16.89 12.59
C ARG A 155 -3.77 16.38 12.51
N PRO A 156 -4.72 17.05 11.82
CA PRO A 156 -6.10 16.57 11.77
C PRO A 156 -6.25 15.20 11.11
N VAL A 157 -5.35 14.84 10.19
CA VAL A 157 -5.34 13.52 9.56
C VAL A 157 -4.69 12.49 10.48
N ARG A 158 -3.59 12.84 11.15
CA ARG A 158 -2.89 11.94 12.08
C ARG A 158 -3.76 11.55 13.27
N GLU A 159 -4.55 12.49 13.78
CA GLU A 159 -5.45 12.29 14.93
C GLU A 159 -6.59 11.30 14.64
N THR A 160 -6.82 10.90 13.38
CA THR A 160 -7.79 9.86 13.02
C THR A 160 -7.32 8.43 13.39
N GLY A 161 -6.07 8.25 13.81
CA GLY A 161 -5.54 6.95 14.22
C GLY A 161 -4.98 6.08 13.10
N VAL A 162 -4.69 6.67 11.94
CA VAL A 162 -4.00 5.98 10.83
C VAL A 162 -2.58 5.56 11.19
N ALA A 163 -2.08 4.47 10.59
CA ALA A 163 -0.73 3.95 10.81
C ALA A 163 0.39 4.90 10.37
N GLY A 164 0.11 5.78 9.41
CA GLY A 164 1.05 6.78 8.93
C GLY A 164 0.40 7.82 8.02
N VAL A 165 1.01 9.01 7.98
CA VAL A 165 0.63 10.08 7.05
C VAL A 165 1.89 10.58 6.36
N LEU A 166 1.96 10.36 5.06
CA LEU A 166 3.11 10.64 4.21
C LEU A 166 2.76 11.69 3.17
N VAL A 167 3.76 12.47 2.74
CA VAL A 167 3.61 13.43 1.65
C VAL A 167 4.53 13.03 0.51
N LEU A 168 3.95 12.58 -0.60
CA LEU A 168 4.69 12.31 -1.83
C LEU A 168 4.91 13.63 -2.57
N ARG A 169 6.14 14.12 -2.58
CA ARG A 169 6.49 15.37 -3.25
C ARG A 169 6.49 15.21 -4.77
N SER A 170 6.31 16.33 -5.47
CA SER A 170 6.37 16.37 -6.93
C SER A 170 7.71 15.83 -7.43
N ASP A 171 7.64 14.90 -8.38
CA ASP A 171 8.80 14.28 -8.98
C ASP A 171 8.67 14.29 -10.50
N ARG A 172 9.69 14.80 -11.18
CA ARG A 172 9.70 14.94 -12.63
C ARG A 172 9.62 13.58 -13.34
N ALA A 173 10.13 12.51 -12.73
CA ALA A 173 10.02 11.16 -13.27
C ALA A 173 8.57 10.64 -13.25
N LEU A 174 7.74 11.16 -12.35
CA LEU A 174 6.32 10.80 -12.23
C LEU A 174 5.39 11.70 -13.06
N ALA A 175 5.84 12.90 -13.42
CA ALA A 175 5.05 13.88 -14.16
C ALA A 175 4.74 13.46 -15.62
N ARG A 176 5.49 12.51 -16.17
CA ARG A 176 5.27 12.02 -17.53
C ARG A 176 4.23 10.89 -17.55
N PRO A 177 3.31 10.87 -18.51
CA PRO A 177 2.47 9.70 -18.74
C PRO A 177 3.32 8.50 -19.18
N GLY A 178 2.83 7.29 -18.91
CA GLY A 178 3.51 6.04 -19.25
C GLY A 178 4.35 5.45 -18.10
N ARG A 179 5.15 4.44 -18.43
CA ARG A 179 5.90 3.62 -17.47
C ARG A 179 6.80 4.48 -16.58
N ILE A 180 6.78 4.19 -15.27
CA ILE A 180 7.65 4.85 -14.31
C ILE A 180 9.07 4.33 -14.50
N ASP A 181 10.01 5.23 -14.81
CA ASP A 181 11.43 4.93 -14.83
C ASP A 181 12.01 5.09 -13.43
N THR A 182 12.16 3.96 -12.74
CA THR A 182 12.53 3.90 -11.33
C THR A 182 13.97 4.33 -11.08
N THR A 183 14.82 4.26 -12.10
CA THR A 183 16.22 4.72 -12.05
C THR A 183 16.32 6.25 -11.98
N ARG A 184 15.24 6.96 -12.32
CA ARG A 184 15.19 8.43 -12.37
C ARG A 184 14.40 9.04 -11.22
N LEU A 185 13.88 8.22 -10.30
CA LEU A 185 13.18 8.72 -9.13
C LEU A 185 14.12 9.54 -8.26
N SER A 186 13.60 10.66 -7.75
CA SER A 186 14.34 11.47 -6.79
C SER A 186 14.51 10.74 -5.46
N ARG A 187 15.57 11.08 -4.72
CA ARG A 187 15.81 10.53 -3.37
C ARG A 187 14.61 10.72 -2.42
N PRO A 188 13.93 11.90 -2.39
CA PRO A 188 12.74 12.08 -1.57
C PRO A 188 11.62 11.08 -1.92
N THR A 189 11.33 10.87 -3.21
CA THR A 189 10.34 9.88 -3.63
C THR A 189 10.71 8.47 -3.18
N ILE A 190 11.97 8.08 -3.35
CA ILE A 190 12.47 6.78 -2.92
C ILE A 190 12.30 6.60 -1.40
N ALA A 191 12.62 7.64 -0.62
CA ALA A 191 12.47 7.64 0.83
C ALA A 191 11.01 7.53 1.27
N THR A 192 10.11 8.32 0.68
CA THR A 192 8.67 8.25 0.95
C THR A 192 8.09 6.87 0.64
N VAL A 193 8.53 6.24 -0.45
CA VAL A 193 8.11 4.87 -0.79
C VAL A 193 8.64 3.86 0.23
N SER A 194 9.87 4.01 0.72
CA SER A 194 10.41 3.14 1.79
C SER A 194 9.67 3.34 3.13
N GLU A 195 9.31 4.57 3.47
CA GLU A 195 8.48 4.88 4.64
C GLU A 195 7.08 4.29 4.51
N LEU A 196 6.50 4.33 3.31
CA LEU A 196 5.21 3.70 3.01
C LEU A 196 5.27 2.18 3.22
N LEU A 197 6.30 1.50 2.71
CA LEU A 197 6.49 0.07 2.97
C LEU A 197 6.64 -0.24 4.46
N SER A 198 7.40 0.59 5.18
CA SER A 198 7.62 0.43 6.62
C SER A 198 6.31 0.60 7.40
N ALA A 199 5.48 1.58 7.04
CA ALA A 199 4.16 1.81 7.65
C ALA A 199 3.18 0.65 7.36
N LEU A 200 3.29 0.03 6.18
CA LEU A 200 2.57 -1.19 5.81
C LEU A 200 3.17 -2.47 6.43
N ARG A 201 4.25 -2.35 7.21
CA ARG A 201 4.99 -3.44 7.86
C ARG A 201 5.59 -4.46 6.88
N TRP A 202 6.15 -3.98 5.79
CA TRP A 202 6.78 -4.79 4.74
C TRP A 202 8.30 -4.75 4.76
#